data_AF-A0A183SJ52-F1
#
_entry.id   AF-A0A183SJ52-F1
#
_cell.length_a   1.000
_cell.length_b   1.000
_cell.length_c   1.000
_cell.angle_alpha   90.00
_cell.angle_beta   90.00
_cell.angle_gamma   90.00
#
_symmetry.space_group_name_H-M   'P 1'
#
loop_
_entity.id
_entity.type
_entity.pdbx_description
1 polymer ?
#
loop_
_entity_poly.entity_id
_entity_poly.type
_entity_poly.pdbx_seq_one_letter_code
_entity_poly.pdbx_strand_id
1 'polypeptide(L)' 'MKVNYHLLTGFCDPPPGRKLDENQYYNPYFPGGALGMATPLYDEAIEYEDGTPATVSQIAKDVVCYLS' A
#
# COMPACT_ATOMS: atom_id res chain seq x y z
N MET A 1 11.98 1.40 -8.32
CA MET A 1 11.64 0.20 -7.51
C MET A 1 11.27 0.49 -6.05
N LYS A 2 12.11 1.11 -5.18
CA LYS A 2 11.82 1.16 -3.73
C LYS A 2 10.61 2.01 -3.30
N VAL A 3 10.31 3.12 -3.97
CA VAL A 3 9.26 4.07 -3.51
C VAL A 3 7.85 3.47 -3.67
N ASN A 4 7.54 2.87 -4.81
CA ASN A 4 6.21 2.32 -5.09
C ASN A 4 5.87 1.14 -4.18
N TYR A 5 6.84 0.30 -3.85
CA TYR A 5 6.64 -0.81 -2.91
C TYR A 5 6.23 -0.30 -1.54
N HIS A 6 6.99 0.64 -0.98
CA HIS A 6 6.68 1.22 0.33
C HIS A 6 5.37 2.03 0.33
N LEU A 7 5.00 2.62 -0.81
CA LEU A 7 3.70 3.30 -0.94
C LEU A 7 2.53 2.31 -0.85
N LEU A 8 2.66 1.12 -1.44
CA LEU A 8 1.60 0.11 -1.41
C LEU A 8 1.52 -0.65 -0.08
N THR A 9 2.65 -0.88 0.59
CA THR A 9 2.68 -1.65 1.85
C THR A 9 2.69 -0.78 3.11
N GLY A 10 2.79 0.54 2.97
CA GLY A 10 3.07 1.47 4.08
C GLY A 10 1.86 2.15 4.72
N PHE A 11 0.63 1.74 4.39
CA PHE A 11 -0.56 2.31 5.01
C PHE A 11 -0.60 2.01 6.51
N CYS A 12 -0.76 3.05 7.33
CA CYS A 12 -0.86 2.92 8.78
C CYS A 12 -1.70 4.04 9.38
N ASP A 13 -2.01 3.94 10.67
CA ASP A 13 -2.74 5.00 11.37
C ASP A 13 -1.90 6.28 11.50
N PRO A 14 -2.52 7.47 11.39
CA PRO A 14 -1.84 8.73 11.58
C PRO A 14 -1.27 8.85 13.00
N PRO A 15 -0.09 9.47 13.18
CA PRO A 15 0.45 9.73 14.50
C PRO A 15 -0.45 10.68 15.31
N PRO A 16 -0.37 10.65 16.65
CA PRO A 16 -1.20 11.49 17.51
C PRO A 16 -1.12 12.97 17.12
N GLY A 17 -2.26 13.62 16.96
CA GLY A 17 -2.36 15.05 16.60
C GLY A 17 -2.41 15.35 15.10
N ARG A 18 -2.18 14.35 14.23
CA ARG A 18 -2.37 14.51 12.79
C ARG A 18 -3.84 14.27 12.42
N LYS A 19 -4.52 15.31 11.95
CA LYS A 19 -5.89 15.21 11.43
C LYS A 19 -5.82 14.99 9.92
N LEU A 20 -6.54 13.98 9.45
CA LEU A 20 -6.79 13.71 8.04
C LEU A 20 -8.20 14.20 7.71
N ASP A 21 -8.41 14.68 6.50
CA ASP A 21 -9.74 15.01 6.00
C ASP A 21 -10.56 13.73 5.72
N GLU A 22 -11.87 13.87 5.51
CA GLU A 22 -12.70 12.75 5.09
C GLU A 22 -12.17 12.13 3.78
N ASN A 23 -12.05 10.80 3.77
CA ASN A 23 -11.48 10.00 2.67
C ASN A 23 -9.96 10.14 2.47
N GLN A 24 -9.23 10.71 3.43
CA GLN A 24 -7.78 10.66 3.44
C GLN A 24 -7.27 9.51 4.31
N TYR A 25 -6.23 8.84 3.82
CA TYR A 25 -5.53 7.73 4.47
C TYR A 25 -4.08 8.13 4.73
N TYR A 26 -3.53 7.66 5.86
CA TYR A 26 -2.18 8.02 6.24
C TYR A 26 -1.15 7.04 5.66
N ASN A 27 -0.10 7.61 5.08
CA ASN A 27 1.06 6.84 4.61
C ASN A 27 2.35 7.67 4.77
N PRO A 28 3.30 7.24 5.61
CA PRO A 28 4.53 8.00 5.90
C PRO A 28 5.46 8.14 4.70
N TYR A 29 5.33 7.28 3.68
CA TYR A 29 6.13 7.34 2.46
C TYR A 29 5.58 8.32 1.42
N PHE A 30 4.36 8.83 1.61
CA PHE A 30 3.78 9.84 0.74
C PHE A 30 4.16 11.25 1.21
N PRO A 31 4.61 12.16 0.33
CA PRO A 31 4.85 13.56 0.69
C PRO A 31 3.60 14.20 1.29
N GLY A 32 3.69 14.73 2.51
CA GLY A 32 2.54 15.28 3.24
C GLY A 32 1.74 14.24 4.04
N GLY A 33 1.96 12.95 3.78
CA GLY A 33 1.43 11.84 4.56
C GLY A 33 -0.04 11.52 4.38
N ALA A 34 -0.79 12.32 3.61
CA ALA A 34 -2.21 12.14 3.35
C ALA A 34 -2.45 11.72 1.90
N LEU A 35 -3.08 10.57 1.71
CA LEU A 35 -3.47 10.02 0.42
C LEU A 35 -4.99 10.01 0.30
N GLY A 36 -5.52 10.46 -0.83
CA GLY A 36 -6.96 10.33 -1.14
C GLY A 36 -7.36 8.94 -1.64
N MET A 37 -6.51 7.92 -1.47
CA MET A 37 -6.78 6.54 -1.88
C MET A 37 -6.78 5.62 -0.65
N ALA A 38 -7.76 4.73 -0.58
CA ALA A 38 -7.76 3.64 0.38
C ALA A 38 -6.65 2.63 0.06
N THR A 39 -6.26 1.81 1.04
CA THR A 39 -5.29 0.74 0.79
C THR A 39 -5.82 -0.19 -0.32
N PRO A 40 -5.07 -0.35 -1.42
CA PRO A 40 -5.53 -1.15 -2.56
C PRO A 40 -5.21 -2.64 -2.40
N LEU A 41 -4.29 -3.00 -1.50
CA LEU A 41 -3.82 -4.36 -1.29
C LEU A 41 -4.28 -4.89 0.06
N TYR A 42 -4.75 -6.14 0.05
CA TYR A 42 -5.12 -6.94 1.21
C TYR A 42 -4.54 -8.34 1.04
N ASP A 43 -4.29 -9.04 2.14
CA ASP A 43 -3.85 -10.43 2.07
C ASP A 43 -4.96 -11.28 1.44
N GLU A 44 -4.57 -12.23 0.59
CA GLU A 44 -5.46 -13.14 -0.14
C GLU A 44 -6.47 -12.41 -1.05
N ALA A 45 -6.16 -11.18 -1.49
CA ALA A 45 -7.01 -10.41 -2.41
C ALA A 45 -7.08 -11.00 -3.83
N ILE A 46 -6.12 -11.84 -4.20
CA ILE A 46 -6.03 -12.51 -5.50
C ILE A 46 -5.58 -13.95 -5.31
N GLU A 47 -5.86 -14.82 -6.27
CA GLU A 47 -5.29 -16.16 -6.35
C GLU A 47 -4.26 -16.19 -7.47
N TYR A 48 -3.02 -16.58 -7.15
CA TYR A 48 -1.99 -16.78 -8.16
C TYR A 48 -2.17 -18.14 -8.84
N GLU A 49 -2.04 -18.19 -10.17
CA GLU A 49 -2.18 -19.43 -10.95
C GLU A 49 -1.11 -20.48 -10.61
N ASP A 50 0.03 -20.06 -10.04
CA ASP A 50 1.14 -20.92 -9.65
C ASP A 50 1.04 -21.42 -8.20
N GLY A 51 0.00 -21.03 -7.46
CA GLY A 51 -0.21 -21.39 -6.06
C GLY A 51 0.66 -20.61 -5.06
N THR A 52 1.32 -19.52 -5.49
CA THR A 52 2.05 -18.63 -4.57
C THR A 52 1.09 -18.00 -3.56
N PRO A 53 1.45 -17.93 -2.26
CA PRO A 53 0.62 -17.25 -1.26
C PRO A 53 0.44 -15.76 -1.58
N ALA A 54 -0.80 -15.29 -1.60
CA ALA A 54 -1.15 -13.95 -2.02
C ALA A 54 -1.05 -12.93 -0.89
N THR A 55 0.14 -12.83 -0.30
CA THR A 55 0.43 -11.84 0.74
C THR A 55 0.58 -10.45 0.14
N VAL A 56 0.22 -9.40 0.90
CA VAL A 56 0.37 -7.99 0.48
C VAL A 56 1.79 -7.67 0.00
N SER A 57 2.81 -8.21 0.67
CA SER A 57 4.21 -7.99 0.29
C SER A 57 4.56 -8.63 -1.06
N GLN A 58 4.01 -9.82 -1.33
CA GLN A 58 4.23 -10.50 -2.62
C GLN A 58 3.52 -9.76 -3.75
N ILE A 59 2.24 -9.40 -3.56
CA ILE A 59 1.47 -8.64 -4.55
C ILE A 59 2.12 -7.28 -4.82
N ALA A 60 2.54 -6.55 -3.79
CA ALA A 60 3.21 -5.27 -3.96
C ALA A 60 4.52 -5.39 -4.73
N LYS A 61 5.29 -6.46 -4.52
CA LYS A 61 6.53 -6.72 -5.24
C LYS A 61 6.27 -6.97 -6.73
N ASP A 62 5.28 -7.79 -7.04
CA ASP A 62 4.98 -8.19 -8.42
C ASP A 62 4.37 -7.03 -9.22
N VAL A 63 3.45 -6.26 -8.62
CA VAL A 63 2.89 -5.03 -9.23
C VAL A 63 3.99 -4.00 -9.53
N VAL A 64 4.91 -3.79 -8.59
CA VAL A 64 6.01 -2.83 -8.78
C VAL A 64 7.01 -3.31 -9.83
N CYS A 65 7.24 -4.63 -9.91
CA CYS A 65 8.07 -5.23 -10.96
C CYS A 65 7.45 -5.03 -12.34
N TYR A 66 6.12 -5.17 -12.46
CA TYR A 66 5.39 -4.92 -13.71
C TYR A 66 5.41 -3.45 -14.15
N LEU A 67 5.32 -2.51 -13.20
CA LEU A 67 5.29 -1.07 -13.48
C LEU A 67 6.67 -0.41 -13.70
N SER A 68 7.77 -1.18 -13.57
CA SER A 68 9.16 -0.67 -13.72
C SER A 68 9.65 -0.78 -15.16
#